data_AF-A0A232LMB6-F1
#
_entry.id   AF-A0A232LMB6-F1
#
_cell.length_a   1.000
_cell.length_b   1.000
_cell.length_c   1.000
_cell.angle_alpha   90.00
_cell.angle_beta   90.00
_cell.angle_gamma   90.00
#
_symmetry.space_group_name_H-M   'P 1'
#
loop_
_entity.id
_entity.type
_entity.pdbx_description
1 polymer ?
#
loop_
_entity_poly.entity_id
_entity_poly.type
_entity_poly.pdbx_seq_one_letter_code
_entity_poly.pdbx_strand_id
1 'polypeptide(L)'
;DESNTLHFSSPSPNSETTIPIPARTTWTLLIYLTATEGGETVFYQDSLTTPTERSSKTAIAVAPEVGMALLHRHGERCLLHEGKEVRKGEKWVIRSDLIVAR
;
A
#
# COMPACT_ATOMS: atom_id res chain seq x y z
N ASP A 1 6.14 6.42 13.20
CA ASP A 1 4.80 6.01 12.75
C ASP A 1 4.53 4.61 13.30
N GLU A 2 3.81 4.55 14.42
CA GLU A 2 3.46 3.30 15.11
C GLU A 2 2.19 2.64 14.56
N SER A 3 1.53 3.24 13.54
CA SER A 3 0.27 2.72 12.97
C SER A 3 0.41 1.34 12.30
N ASN A 4 1.65 0.87 12.13
CA ASN A 4 2.00 -0.35 11.42
C ASN A 4 2.58 -1.46 12.32
N THR A 5 2.55 -1.28 13.64
CA THR A 5 2.96 -2.31 14.59
C THR A 5 1.74 -3.14 15.00
N LEU A 6 1.83 -4.46 14.84
CA LEU A 6 0.79 -5.43 15.18
C LEU A 6 1.34 -6.50 16.11
N HIS A 7 0.47 -7.22 16.79
CA HIS A 7 0.85 -8.37 17.61
C HIS A 7 0.01 -9.59 17.22
N PHE A 8 0.66 -10.68 16.86
CA PHE A 8 0.01 -11.97 16.69
C PHE A 8 0.07 -12.77 17.98
N SER A 9 -0.93 -13.62 18.21
CA SER A 9 -0.93 -14.53 19.36
C SER A 9 -0.44 -15.91 18.94
N SER A 10 0.60 -16.42 19.60
CA SER A 10 1.04 -17.80 19.44
C SER A 10 0.71 -18.62 20.70
N PRO A 11 0.18 -19.84 20.57
CA PRO A 11 -0.07 -20.71 21.71
C PRO A 11 1.26 -21.11 22.38
N SER A 12 1.33 -20.95 23.70
CA SER A 12 2.45 -21.47 24.49
C SER A 12 2.35 -23.00 24.57
N PRO A 13 3.44 -23.75 24.31
CA PRO A 13 3.41 -25.21 24.39
C PRO A 13 3.16 -25.75 25.81
N ASN A 14 3.33 -24.93 26.85
CA ASN A 14 3.31 -25.35 28.26
C ASN A 14 2.27 -24.60 29.12
N SER A 15 1.39 -23.78 28.55
CA SER A 15 0.36 -23.04 29.29
C SER A 15 -0.77 -22.57 28.37
N GLU A 16 -1.97 -22.33 28.93
CA GLU A 16 -3.10 -21.70 28.20
C GLU A 16 -2.87 -20.20 27.87
N THR A 17 -1.66 -19.68 28.09
CA THR A 17 -1.32 -18.29 27.83
C THR A 17 -0.74 -18.11 26.42
N THR A 18 -1.23 -17.13 25.68
CA THR A 18 -0.66 -16.77 24.37
C THR A 18 0.55 -15.86 24.50
N ILE A 19 1.61 -16.10 23.71
CA ILE A 19 2.77 -15.22 23.62
C ILE A 19 2.53 -14.21 22.48
N PRO A 20 2.58 -12.89 22.75
CA PRO A 20 2.46 -11.88 21.70
C PRO A 20 3.73 -11.83 20.86
N ILE A 21 3.58 -12.05 19.55
CA ILE A 21 4.64 -11.94 18.55
C ILE A 21 4.51 -10.56 17.89
N PRO A 22 5.48 -9.64 18.07
CA PRO A 22 5.46 -8.38 17.37
C PRO A 22 5.53 -8.61 15.86
N ALA A 23 4.79 -7.83 15.10
CA ALA A 23 4.71 -7.93 13.66
C ALA A 23 4.58 -6.55 13.03
N ARG A 24 4.83 -6.47 11.72
CA ARG A 24 4.76 -5.22 10.97
C ARG A 24 4.23 -5.41 9.56
N THR A 25 3.41 -4.47 9.12
CA THR A 25 3.05 -4.33 7.71
C THR A 25 4.28 -3.97 6.87
N THR A 26 4.60 -4.80 5.89
CA THR A 26 5.77 -4.62 5.01
C THR A 26 5.40 -4.25 3.57
N TRP A 27 4.17 -4.57 3.16
CA TRP A 27 3.60 -4.25 1.86
C TRP A 27 2.10 -3.97 1.98
N THR A 28 1.59 -3.14 1.08
CA THR A 28 0.16 -2.94 0.85
C THR A 28 -0.21 -3.53 -0.50
N LEU A 29 -1.28 -4.32 -0.51
CA LEU A 29 -1.89 -4.94 -1.68
C LEU A 29 -3.21 -4.21 -1.99
N LEU A 30 -3.36 -3.76 -3.22
CA LEU A 30 -4.61 -3.23 -3.76
C LEU A 30 -5.12 -4.17 -4.85
N ILE A 31 -6.39 -4.55 -4.79
CA ILE A 31 -7.08 -5.29 -5.86
C ILE A 31 -8.18 -4.39 -6.41
N TYR A 32 -8.07 -4.04 -7.69
CA TYR A 32 -9.06 -3.18 -8.35
C TYR A 32 -10.29 -4.01 -8.73
N LEU A 33 -11.46 -3.61 -8.23
CA LEU A 33 -12.74 -4.27 -8.52
C LEU A 33 -13.46 -3.64 -9.72
N THR A 34 -13.13 -2.40 -10.06
CA THR A 34 -13.73 -1.65 -11.18
C THR A 34 -12.66 -0.97 -12.03
N ALA A 35 -13.00 -0.72 -13.30
CA ALA A 35 -12.25 0.16 -14.20
C ALA A 35 -12.93 1.54 -14.27
N THR A 36 -12.14 2.60 -14.41
CA THR A 36 -12.62 3.99 -14.42
C THR A 36 -11.83 4.86 -15.40
N GLU A 37 -12.40 6.01 -15.80
CA GLU A 37 -11.60 7.08 -16.43
C GLU A 37 -11.01 7.97 -15.32
N GLY A 38 -9.68 8.13 -15.31
CA GLY A 38 -8.97 8.63 -14.14
C GLY A 38 -8.90 7.59 -13.01
N GLY A 39 -8.66 8.02 -11.78
CA GLY A 39 -8.57 7.11 -10.63
C GLY A 39 -7.24 6.37 -10.54
N GLU A 40 -6.20 6.78 -11.25
CA GLU A 40 -4.90 6.10 -11.21
C GLU A 40 -4.31 6.11 -9.81
N THR A 41 -3.67 5.00 -9.42
CA THR A 41 -2.75 5.02 -8.27
C THR A 41 -1.38 5.46 -8.79
N VAL A 42 -0.89 6.59 -8.31
CA VAL A 42 0.33 7.22 -8.83
C VAL A 42 1.41 7.21 -7.77
N PHE A 43 2.61 6.76 -8.14
CA PHE A 43 3.80 6.75 -7.30
C PHE A 43 4.83 7.75 -7.81
N TYR A 44 5.45 8.49 -6.89
CA TYR A 44 6.47 9.48 -7.16
C TYR A 44 7.83 8.97 -6.69
N GLN A 45 8.84 9.05 -7.55
CA GLN A 45 10.21 8.66 -7.22
C GLN A 45 10.95 9.86 -6.58
N ASP A 46 11.58 9.67 -5.43
CA ASP A 46 12.18 10.75 -4.63
C ASP A 46 13.40 11.45 -5.27
N SER A 47 13.95 10.92 -6.37
CA SER A 47 15.06 11.57 -7.05
C SER A 47 14.53 12.63 -8.02
N LEU A 48 14.45 13.88 -7.58
CA LEU A 48 15.12 15.03 -8.21
C LEU A 48 15.01 16.26 -7.27
N THR A 49 16.17 16.81 -6.95
CA THR A 49 16.49 17.74 -5.87
C THR A 49 16.06 19.20 -6.10
N THR A 50 14.96 19.47 -6.82
CA THR A 50 14.45 20.84 -7.01
C THR A 50 12.91 20.89 -7.05
N PRO A 51 12.26 21.80 -6.31
CA PRO A 51 10.79 21.96 -6.32
C PRO A 51 10.18 22.25 -7.70
N THR A 52 10.99 22.74 -8.64
CA THR A 52 10.59 23.16 -9.98
C THR A 52 10.46 22.01 -10.99
N GLU A 53 10.97 20.81 -10.65
CA GLU A 53 10.94 19.63 -11.51
C GLU A 53 10.13 18.48 -10.90
N ARG A 54 9.02 18.78 -10.21
CA ARG A 54 7.90 17.82 -10.06
C ARG A 54 7.22 17.50 -11.40
N SER A 55 7.95 17.65 -12.50
CA SER A 55 7.55 17.31 -13.84
C SER A 55 7.15 15.84 -13.84
N SER A 56 6.02 15.56 -14.45
CA SER A 56 5.40 14.26 -14.72
C SER A 56 6.32 13.14 -15.25
N LYS A 57 7.62 13.39 -15.45
CA LYS A 57 8.59 12.49 -16.07
C LYS A 57 9.00 11.29 -15.21
N THR A 58 8.80 11.32 -13.89
CA THR A 58 9.19 10.20 -12.99
C THR A 58 8.02 9.56 -12.24
N ALA A 59 6.78 9.98 -12.52
CA ALA A 59 5.61 9.42 -11.88
C ALA A 59 5.18 8.11 -12.56
N ILE A 60 5.01 7.05 -11.78
CA ILE A 60 4.49 5.77 -12.24
C ILE A 60 3.00 5.75 -11.96
N ALA A 61 2.18 5.84 -13.01
CA ALA A 61 0.72 5.82 -12.89
C ALA A 61 0.17 4.44 -13.25
N VAL A 62 -0.65 3.88 -12.36
CA VAL A 62 -1.32 2.59 -12.54
C VAL A 62 -2.82 2.84 -12.65
N ALA A 63 -3.37 2.68 -13.85
CA ALA A 63 -4.80 2.83 -14.11
C ALA A 63 -5.60 1.63 -13.54
N PRO A 64 -6.80 1.83 -12.96
CA PRO A 64 -7.62 0.74 -12.46
C PRO A 64 -8.07 -0.20 -13.59
N GLU A 65 -7.67 -1.47 -13.50
CA GLU A 65 -8.11 -2.56 -14.37
C GLU A 65 -8.75 -3.65 -13.50
N VAL A 66 -9.95 -4.10 -13.87
CA VAL A 66 -10.70 -5.08 -13.07
C VAL A 66 -9.88 -6.36 -12.89
N GLY A 67 -9.68 -6.76 -11.64
CA GLY A 67 -8.92 -7.95 -11.27
C GLY A 67 -7.40 -7.72 -11.16
N MET A 68 -6.90 -6.54 -11.52
CA MET A 68 -5.47 -6.24 -11.35
C MET A 68 -5.12 -6.10 -9.87
N ALA A 69 -4.01 -6.75 -9.50
CA ALA A 69 -3.40 -6.66 -8.18
C ALA A 69 -2.15 -5.76 -8.24
N LEU A 70 -2.14 -4.69 -7.44
CA LEU A 70 -1.02 -3.77 -7.27
C LEU A 70 -0.42 -3.97 -5.88
N LEU A 71 0.84 -4.40 -5.82
CA LEU A 71 1.59 -4.58 -4.58
C LEU A 71 2.68 -3.52 -4.49
N HIS A 72 2.70 -2.75 -3.39
CA HIS A 72 3.74 -1.75 -3.14
C HIS A 72 4.27 -1.83 -1.71
N ARG A 73 5.51 -1.36 -1.52
CA ARG A 73 6.14 -1.31 -0.20
C ARG A 73 5.33 -0.44 0.76
N HIS A 74 5.34 -0.80 2.03
CA HIS A 74 4.71 -0.05 3.11
C HIS A 74 5.76 0.60 4.03
N GLY A 75 5.36 1.62 4.79
CA GLY A 75 6.21 2.30 5.77
C GLY A 75 7.31 3.14 5.15
N GLU A 76 8.50 3.15 5.76
CA GLU A 76 9.64 3.99 5.36
C GLU A 76 10.15 3.76 3.93
N ARG A 77 9.86 2.58 3.35
CA ARG A 77 10.24 2.25 1.97
C ARG A 77 9.09 2.42 0.98
N CYS A 78 7.95 2.96 1.44
CA CYS A 78 6.84 3.30 0.58
C CYS A 78 7.21 4.52 -0.26
N LEU A 79 7.00 4.44 -1.57
CA LEU A 79 7.07 5.63 -2.41
C LEU A 79 5.90 6.56 -2.06
N LEU A 80 6.12 7.87 -2.12
CA LEU A 80 5.03 8.84 -2.03
C LEU A 80 4.02 8.51 -3.13
N HIS A 81 2.76 8.34 -2.75
CA HIS A 81 1.72 7.94 -3.68
C HIS A 81 0.37 8.56 -3.35
N GLU A 82 -0.48 8.65 -4.36
CA GLU A 82 -1.85 9.15 -4.24
C GLU A 82 -2.81 8.39 -5.15
N GLY A 83 -4.10 8.47 -4.85
CA GLY A 83 -5.16 8.11 -5.79
C GLY A 83 -5.63 9.37 -6.53
N LYS A 84 -5.48 9.41 -7.85
CA LYS A 84 -5.98 10.51 -8.66
C LYS A 84 -7.51 10.56 -8.70
N GLU A 85 -8.03 11.73 -9.05
CA GLU A 85 -9.46 11.97 -9.24
C GLU A 85 -10.06 10.97 -10.25
N VAL A 86 -11.20 10.38 -9.88
CA VAL A 86 -12.05 9.61 -10.78
C VAL A 86 -12.92 10.59 -11.55
N ARG A 87 -12.75 10.66 -12.87
CA ARG A 87 -13.51 11.57 -13.73
C ARG A 87 -14.80 10.95 -14.24
N LYS A 88 -14.84 9.62 -14.33
CA LYS A 88 -16.03 8.86 -14.73
C LYS A 88 -16.04 7.44 -14.15
N GLY A 89 -17.22 7.04 -13.68
CA GLY A 89 -17.43 5.76 -13.00
C GLY A 89 -17.15 5.86 -11.50
N GLU A 90 -17.03 4.70 -10.85
CA GLU A 90 -16.71 4.59 -9.43
C GLU A 90 -15.53 3.65 -9.25
N LYS A 91 -14.52 4.07 -8.50
CA LYS A 91 -13.33 3.26 -8.21
C LYS A 91 -13.56 2.47 -6.92
N TRP A 92 -13.67 1.16 -7.05
CA TRP A 92 -13.76 0.21 -5.95
C TRP A 92 -12.47 -0.60 -5.85
N VAL A 93 -11.88 -0.66 -4.65
CA VAL A 93 -10.61 -1.35 -4.39
C VAL A 93 -10.71 -2.12 -3.08
N ILE A 94 -10.22 -3.36 -3.06
CA ILE A 94 -9.92 -4.07 -1.83
C ILE A 94 -8.48 -3.76 -1.44
N ARG A 95 -8.28 -3.27 -0.23
CA ARG A 95 -6.95 -3.09 0.36
C ARG A 95 -6.68 -4.21 1.35
N SER A 96 -5.49 -4.81 1.25
CA SER A 96 -4.94 -5.74 2.22
C SER A 96 -3.47 -5.40 2.49
N ASP A 97 -2.88 -6.02 3.51
CA ASP A 97 -1.53 -5.76 3.95
C ASP A 97 -0.78 -7.09 4.17
N LEU A 98 0.48 -7.15 3.71
CA LEU A 98 1.37 -8.27 4.04
C LEU A 98 2.11 -7.94 5.34
N ILE A 99 1.75 -8.67 6.39
CA ILE A 99 2.29 -8.49 7.73
C ILE A 99 3.29 -9.61 8.01
N VAL A 100 4.47 -9.25 8.51
CA VAL A 100 5.56 -10.18 8.82
C VAL A 100 5.93 -10.04 10.29
N ALA A 101 6.13 -11.17 10.98
CA ALA A 101 6.65 -11.20 12.34
C ALA A 101 8.05 -10.59 12.43
N ARG A 102 8.35 -9.95 13.56
CA ARG A 102 9.66 -9.35 13.85
C ARG A 102 10.58 -10.29 14.62
#